data_AF-A0A2N1G541-F1
#
_entry.id   AF-A0A2N1G541-F1
#
_cell.length_a   1.000
_cell.length_b   1.000
_cell.length_c   1.000
_cell.angle_alpha   90.00
_cell.angle_beta   90.00
_cell.angle_gamma   90.00
#
_symmetry.space_group_name_H-M   'P 1'
#
loop_
_entity.id
_entity.type
_entity.pdbx_description
1 polymer ?
#
loop_
_entity_poly.entity_id
_entity_poly.type
_entity_poly.pdbx_seq_one_letter_code
_entity_poly.pdbx_strand_id
1 'polypeptide(L)'
;MLLFVLLSILAYVIVDLSETRILVPILFYAGIFTILPLAIHGSYRYRMSRISWRGIRFGYRGDRNELIQNFFKWIFFTIITIGNYGPWMTINLRKYLLGNVRFVMLFLLSYYGFHSIVLLVSNSVDS
;
A
#
# COMPACT_ATOMS: atom_id res chain seq x y z
N MET A 1 10.75 15.74 2.78
CA MET A 1 11.95 15.70 3.63
C MET A 1 12.08 16.95 4.51
N LEU A 2 11.94 18.17 3.96
CA LEU A 2 12.03 19.42 4.75
C LEU A 2 11.04 19.51 5.93
N LEU A 3 9.78 19.14 5.73
CA LEU A 3 8.77 19.11 6.80
C LEU A 3 9.19 18.21 7.98
N PHE A 4 9.77 17.05 7.67
CA PHE A 4 10.20 16.08 8.68
C PHE A 4 11.40 16.61 9.48
N VAL A 5 12.37 17.21 8.80
CA VAL A 5 13.53 17.86 9.43
C VAL A 5 13.05 18.99 10.34
N LEU A 6 12.14 19.84 9.86
CA LEU A 6 11.58 20.95 10.63
C LEU A 6 10.82 20.46 11.89
N LEU A 7 9.98 19.43 11.75
CA LEU A 7 9.30 18.82 12.91
C LEU A 7 10.29 18.21 13.92
N SER A 8 11.38 17.60 13.45
CA SER A 8 12.41 17.02 14.33
C SER A 8 13.19 18.08 15.10
N ILE A 9 13.50 19.21 14.46
CA ILE A 9 14.16 20.36 15.12
C ILE A 9 13.20 20.97 16.16
N LEU A 10 11.93 21.14 15.80
CA LEU A 10 10.92 21.67 16.71
C LEU A 10 10.72 20.76 17.94
N ALA A 11 10.68 19.44 17.74
CA ALA A 11 10.62 18.48 18.85
C ALA A 11 11.88 18.55 19.74
N TYR A 12 13.07 18.72 19.16
CA TYR A 12 14.31 18.90 19.92
C TYR A 12 14.31 20.19 20.76
N VAL A 13 13.83 21.31 20.21
CA VAL A 13 13.71 22.58 20.94
C VAL A 13 12.71 22.44 22.11
N ILE A 14 11.59 21.75 21.91
CA ILE A 14 10.61 21.47 22.98
C ILE A 14 11.25 20.62 24.09
N VAL A 15 12.10 19.65 23.74
CA VAL A 15 12.83 18.83 24.69
C VAL A 15 13.81 19.64 25.53
N ASP A 16 14.50 20.62 24.94
CA ASP A 16 15.44 21.47 25.69
C ASP A 16 14.73 22.41 26.67
N LEU A 17 13.46 22.74 26.40
CA LEU A 17 12.58 23.55 27.24
C LEU A 17 11.80 22.73 28.29
N SER A 18 11.86 21.39 28.25
CA SER A 18 11.11 20.52 29.15
C SER A 18 12.02 19.51 29.86
N GLU A 19 11.80 19.29 31.16
CA GLU A 19 12.60 18.32 31.95
C GLU A 19 12.41 16.85 31.49
N THR A 20 11.49 16.59 30.57
CA THR A 20 11.17 15.26 30.03
C THR A 20 12.08 14.89 28.85
N ARG A 21 13.40 14.91 29.11
CA ARG A 21 14.48 14.80 28.12
C ARG A 21 14.40 13.61 27.15
N ILE A 22 13.79 12.49 27.56
CA ILE A 22 13.79 11.22 26.79
C ILE A 22 12.39 10.82 26.28
N LEU A 23 11.32 11.22 26.97
CA LEU A 23 9.96 10.74 26.67
C LEU A 23 9.39 11.33 25.38
N VAL A 24 9.58 12.63 25.17
CA VAL A 24 9.07 13.35 23.99
C VAL A 24 9.59 12.78 22.66
N PRO A 25 10.91 12.56 22.46
CA PRO A 25 11.40 12.02 21.19
C PRO A 25 10.92 10.58 20.95
N ILE A 26 10.86 9.73 21.98
CA ILE A 26 10.35 8.36 21.85
C ILE A 26 8.90 8.37 21.37
N LEU A 27 8.05 9.20 21.99
CA LEU A 27 6.64 9.31 21.63
C LEU A 27 6.48 9.83 20.19
N PHE A 28 7.30 10.79 19.79
CA PHE A 28 7.30 11.35 18.44
C PHE A 28 7.65 10.29 17.38
N TYR A 29 8.73 9.53 17.57
CA TYR A 29 9.11 8.45 16.66
C TYR A 29 8.06 7.33 16.63
N ALA A 30 7.49 6.95 17.77
CA ALA A 30 6.41 5.96 17.84
C ALA A 30 5.16 6.43 17.09
N GLY A 31 4.81 7.71 17.19
CA GLY A 31 3.70 8.31 16.45
C GLY A 31 3.89 8.20 14.94
N ILE A 32 5.07 8.61 14.43
CA ILE A 32 5.41 8.49 13.01
C ILE A 32 5.34 7.02 12.55
N PHE A 33 5.86 6.11 13.37
CA PHE A 33 5.88 4.69 13.07
C PHE A 33 4.48 4.10 12.88
N THR A 34 3.52 4.56 13.69
CA THR A 34 2.12 4.11 13.64
C THR A 34 1.39 4.67 12.40
N ILE A 35 1.80 5.83 11.90
CA ILE A 35 1.24 6.47 10.70
C ILE A 35 1.71 5.77 9.41
N LEU A 36 2.90 5.16 9.40
CA LEU A 36 3.47 4.50 8.22
C LEU A 36 2.54 3.47 7.55
N PRO A 37 2.00 2.43 8.25
CA PRO A 37 1.14 1.45 7.61
C PRO A 37 -0.16 2.06 7.07
N LEU A 38 -0.71 3.06 7.75
CA LEU A 38 -1.90 3.79 7.29
C LEU A 38 -1.61 4.60 6.03
N ALA A 39 -0.48 5.30 5.99
CA ALA A 39 -0.04 6.07 4.84
C ALA A 39 0.21 5.16 3.62
N ILE A 40 0.85 4.00 3.82
CA ILE A 40 1.06 3.01 2.76
C ILE A 40 -0.28 2.52 2.23
N HIS A 41 -1.19 2.09 3.11
CA HIS A 41 -2.52 1.62 2.71
C HIS A 41 -3.30 2.69 1.93
N GLY A 42 -3.34 3.93 2.44
CA GLY A 42 -4.04 5.04 1.80
C GLY A 42 -3.45 5.40 0.43
N SER A 43 -2.12 5.49 0.36
CA SER A 43 -1.40 5.76 -0.89
C SER A 43 -1.68 4.68 -1.94
N TYR A 44 -1.64 3.40 -1.57
CA TYR A 44 -1.89 2.31 -2.50
C TYR A 44 -3.33 2.31 -3.01
N ARG A 45 -4.31 2.54 -2.12
CA ARG A 45 -5.72 2.67 -2.49
C ARG A 45 -5.94 3.81 -3.49
N TYR A 46 -5.35 4.98 -3.22
CA TYR A 46 -5.44 6.13 -4.10
C TYR A 46 -4.81 5.82 -5.47
N ARG A 47 -3.57 5.34 -5.50
CA ARG A 47 -2.85 5.04 -6.75
C ARG A 47 -3.58 4.01 -7.59
N MET A 48 -4.01 2.88 -7.00
CA MET A 48 -4.64 1.81 -7.76
C MET A 48 -5.98 2.23 -8.35
N SER A 49 -6.76 3.08 -7.67
CA SER A 49 -8.02 3.60 -8.23
C SER A 49 -7.83 4.54 -9.43
N ARG A 50 -6.63 5.10 -9.59
CA ARG A 50 -6.29 6.04 -10.67
C ARG A 50 -5.49 5.40 -11.80
N ILE A 51 -5.03 4.17 -11.63
CA ILE A 51 -4.31 3.45 -12.67
C ILE A 51 -5.31 2.64 -13.49
N SER A 52 -5.28 2.86 -14.79
CA SER A 52 -5.85 1.94 -15.77
C SER A 52 -4.75 1.49 -16.73
N TRP A 53 -4.80 0.23 -17.14
CA TRP A 53 -3.87 -0.32 -18.13
C TRP A 53 -4.67 -0.88 -19.30
N ARG A 54 -4.43 -0.39 -20.52
CA ARG A 54 -5.18 -0.78 -21.72
C ARG A 54 -6.72 -0.69 -21.54
N GLY A 55 -7.18 0.35 -20.85
CA GLY A 55 -8.61 0.55 -20.53
C GLY A 55 -9.13 -0.25 -19.34
N ILE A 56 -8.32 -1.13 -18.74
CA ILE A 56 -8.69 -1.95 -17.58
C ILE A 56 -8.44 -1.16 -16.31
N ARG A 57 -9.46 -0.95 -15.48
CA ARG A 57 -9.31 -0.26 -14.19
C ARG A 57 -8.85 -1.22 -13.10
N PHE A 58 -7.90 -0.77 -12.29
CA PHE A 58 -7.48 -1.49 -11.10
C PHE A 58 -8.22 -0.97 -9.86
N GLY A 59 -8.46 -1.87 -8.92
CA GLY A 59 -9.05 -1.54 -7.63
C GLY A 59 -8.26 -2.23 -6.53
N TYR A 60 -8.05 -1.53 -5.42
CA TYR A 60 -7.43 -2.12 -4.23
C TYR A 60 -8.50 -2.38 -3.18
N ARG A 61 -8.58 -3.63 -2.69
CA ARG A 61 -9.58 -4.09 -1.70
C ARG A 61 -8.94 -4.67 -0.43
N GLY A 62 -7.69 -4.34 -0.14
CA GLY A 62 -7.05 -4.80 1.09
C GLY A 62 -7.73 -4.22 2.33
N ASP A 63 -7.68 -4.97 3.43
CA ASP A 63 -8.12 -4.48 4.74
C ASP A 63 -7.01 -3.59 5.36
N ARG A 64 -7.43 -2.55 6.06
CA ARG A 64 -6.54 -1.69 6.87
C ARG A 64 -6.02 -2.43 8.08
N ASN A 65 -6.90 -3.12 8.80
CA ASN A 65 -6.55 -3.74 10.08
C ASN A 65 -5.59 -4.91 9.87
N GLU A 66 -5.84 -5.74 8.86
CA GLU A 66 -4.97 -6.86 8.51
C GLU A 66 -3.57 -6.39 8.11
N LEU A 67 -3.46 -5.31 7.30
CA LEU A 67 -2.16 -4.73 6.93
C LEU A 67 -1.41 -4.23 8.17
N ILE A 68 -2.08 -3.51 9.06
CA ILE A 68 -1.47 -2.95 10.27
C ILE A 68 -0.96 -4.07 11.20
N GLN A 69 -1.79 -5.08 11.47
CA GLN A 69 -1.40 -6.21 12.32
C GLN A 69 -0.19 -6.97 11.74
N ASN A 70 -0.22 -7.27 10.43
CA ASN A 70 0.89 -7.94 9.76
C ASN A 70 2.16 -7.08 9.74
N PHE A 71 2.04 -5.77 9.55
CA PHE A 71 3.16 -4.83 9.55
C PHE A 71 3.89 -4.84 10.90
N PHE A 72 3.15 -4.70 12.01
CA PHE A 72 3.74 -4.79 13.35
C PHE A 72 4.37 -6.16 13.63
N LYS A 73 3.76 -7.25 13.17
CA LYS A 73 4.33 -8.60 13.28
C LYS A 73 5.67 -8.73 12.53
N TRP A 74 5.77 -8.20 11.31
CA TRP A 74 7.02 -8.25 10.54
C TRP A 74 8.12 -7.37 11.13
N ILE A 75 7.76 -6.21 11.66
CA ILE A 75 8.68 -5.35 12.39
C ILE A 75 9.22 -6.05 13.63
N PHE A 76 8.36 -6.72 14.39
CA PHE A 76 8.76 -7.48 15.57
C PHE A 76 9.81 -8.55 15.19
N PHE A 77 9.59 -9.30 14.12
CA PHE A 77 10.60 -10.24 13.60
C PHE A 77 11.87 -9.55 13.11
N THR A 78 11.76 -8.36 12.53
CA THR A 78 12.90 -7.56 12.09
C THR A 78 13.76 -7.13 13.26
N ILE A 79 13.16 -6.71 14.38
CA ILE A 79 13.89 -6.33 15.59
C ILE A 79 14.57 -7.56 16.21
N ILE A 80 13.86 -8.68 16.33
CA ILE A 80 14.42 -9.93 16.90
C ILE A 80 15.62 -10.44 16.10
N THR A 81 15.57 -10.31 14.79
CA THR A 81 16.64 -10.79 13.89
C THR A 81 17.73 -9.75 13.62
N ILE A 82 17.79 -8.67 14.43
CA ILE A 82 18.77 -7.57 14.28
C ILE A 82 18.75 -7.01 12.84
N GLY A 83 17.56 -6.87 12.27
CA GLY A 83 17.35 -6.33 10.93
C GLY A 83 17.47 -7.33 9.78
N ASN A 84 17.92 -8.57 10.01
CA ASN A 84 18.07 -9.55 8.93
C ASN A 84 16.73 -9.89 8.24
N TYR A 85 15.60 -9.81 8.96
CA TYR A 85 14.28 -10.02 8.37
C TYR A 85 13.77 -8.87 7.47
N GLY A 86 14.51 -7.75 7.36
CA GLY A 86 14.10 -6.58 6.58
C GLY A 86 13.72 -6.87 5.11
N PRO A 87 14.51 -7.65 4.35
CA PRO A 87 14.15 -8.04 2.99
C PRO A 87 12.85 -8.84 2.93
N TRP A 88 12.62 -9.76 3.88
CA TRP A 88 11.40 -10.56 3.96
C TRP A 88 10.17 -9.73 4.29
N MET A 89 10.29 -8.75 5.20
CA MET A 89 9.22 -7.79 5.46
C MET A 89 8.79 -7.07 4.18
N THR A 90 9.74 -6.63 3.36
CA THR A 90 9.45 -5.93 2.09
C THR A 90 8.72 -6.84 1.11
N ILE A 91 9.15 -8.10 1.01
CA ILE A 91 8.49 -9.10 0.15
C ILE A 91 7.08 -9.38 0.63
N ASN A 92 6.88 -9.59 1.93
CA ASN A 92 5.56 -9.90 2.49
C ASN A 92 4.59 -8.73 2.35
N LEU A 93 5.07 -7.50 2.53
CA LEU A 93 4.27 -6.30 2.27
C LEU A 93 3.84 -6.21 0.81
N ARG A 94 4.74 -6.46 -0.15
CA ARG A 94 4.41 -6.46 -1.57
C ARG A 94 3.43 -7.57 -1.92
N LYS A 95 3.61 -8.78 -1.38
CA LYS A 95 2.69 -9.91 -1.56
C LYS A 95 1.29 -9.55 -1.08
N TYR A 96 1.16 -8.96 0.12
CA TYR A 96 -0.11 -8.51 0.64
C TYR A 96 -0.77 -7.44 -0.23
N LEU A 97 -0.01 -6.41 -0.63
CA LEU A 97 -0.54 -5.32 -1.44
C LEU A 97 -1.01 -5.81 -2.81
N LEU A 98 -0.19 -6.58 -3.52
CA LEU A 98 -0.50 -7.09 -4.85
C LEU A 98 -1.60 -8.15 -4.82
N GLY A 99 -1.63 -9.03 -3.82
CA GLY A 99 -2.70 -10.02 -3.65
C GLY A 99 -4.08 -9.39 -3.44
N ASN A 100 -4.11 -8.16 -2.91
CA ASN A 100 -5.34 -7.40 -2.67
C ASN A 100 -5.71 -6.42 -3.79
N VAL A 101 -4.93 -6.39 -4.88
CA VAL A 101 -5.28 -5.63 -6.10
C VAL A 101 -6.17 -6.50 -6.97
N ARG A 102 -7.37 -6.00 -7.28
CA ARG A 102 -8.30 -6.61 -8.24
C ARG A 102 -8.20 -5.89 -9.58
N PHE A 103 -8.17 -6.69 -10.64
CA PHE A 103 -8.30 -6.25 -12.01
C PHE A 103 -9.79 -6.32 -12.38
N VAL A 104 -10.42 -5.20 -12.73
CA VAL A 104 -11.85 -5.22 -13.11
C VAL A 104 -11.99 -5.88 -14.48
N MET A 105 -12.64 -7.04 -14.48
CA MET A 105 -12.96 -7.98 -15.57
C MET A 105 -13.79 -7.42 -16.75
N LEU A 106 -13.91 -6.11 -16.93
CA LEU A 106 -14.65 -5.56 -18.09
C LEU A 106 -14.02 -6.01 -19.43
N PHE A 107 -12.73 -6.35 -19.40
CA PHE A 107 -11.95 -6.73 -20.57
C PHE A 107 -12.27 -8.13 -21.11
N LEU A 108 -12.56 -9.12 -20.27
CA LEU A 108 -12.90 -10.46 -20.79
C LEU A 108 -14.32 -10.48 -21.37
N LEU A 109 -15.27 -9.76 -20.78
CA LEU A 109 -16.61 -9.62 -21.38
C LEU A 109 -16.59 -8.84 -22.70
N SER A 110 -15.74 -7.82 -22.83
CA SER A 110 -15.57 -7.11 -24.12
C SER A 110 -14.79 -7.91 -25.15
N TYR A 111 -13.76 -8.67 -24.76
CA TYR A 111 -12.93 -9.45 -25.69
C TYR A 111 -13.66 -10.71 -26.19
N TYR A 112 -14.25 -11.51 -25.29
CA TYR A 112 -15.08 -12.64 -25.67
C TYR A 112 -16.37 -12.17 -26.36
N GLY A 113 -16.99 -11.07 -25.91
CA GLY A 113 -18.16 -10.47 -26.57
C GLY A 113 -17.86 -10.00 -27.99
N PHE A 114 -16.72 -9.32 -28.21
CA PHE A 114 -16.31 -8.90 -29.55
C PHE A 114 -16.00 -10.09 -30.47
N HIS A 115 -15.29 -11.11 -29.95
CA HIS A 115 -14.98 -12.31 -30.74
C HIS A 115 -16.23 -13.11 -31.10
N SER A 116 -17.21 -13.23 -30.19
CA SER A 116 -18.51 -13.86 -30.49
C SER A 116 -19.36 -13.07 -31.47
N ILE A 117 -19.35 -11.73 -31.41
CA ILE A 117 -20.06 -10.88 -32.38
C ILE A 117 -19.44 -11.01 -33.77
N VAL A 118 -18.10 -11.01 -33.88
CA VAL A 118 -17.41 -11.18 -35.16
C VAL A 118 -17.69 -12.56 -35.77
N LEU A 119 -17.72 -13.62 -34.96
CA LEU A 119 -18.08 -14.97 -35.43
C LEU A 119 -19.56 -15.07 -35.85
N LEU A 120 -20.48 -14.42 -35.13
CA LEU A 120 -21.90 -14.37 -35.53
C LEU A 120 -22.11 -13.60 -36.83
N VAL A 121 -21.41 -12.47 -37.01
CA VAL A 121 -21.49 -11.67 -38.24
C VAL A 121 -20.88 -12.41 -39.42
N SER A 122 -19.71 -13.04 -39.25
CA SER A 122 -19.07 -13.87 -40.28
C SER A 122 -19.99 -15.00 -40.73
N ASN A 123 -20.54 -15.77 -39.78
CA ASN A 123 -21.42 -16.89 -40.11
C ASN A 123 -22.77 -16.46 -40.73
N SER A 124 -23.20 -15.21 -40.54
CA SER A 124 -24.42 -14.66 -41.16
C SER A 124 -24.21 -14.14 -42.59
N VAL A 125 -22.95 -13.93 -43.01
CA VAL A 125 -22.59 -13.52 -44.36
C VAL A 125 -22.38 -14.74 -45.26
N ASP A 126 -22.03 -15.88 -44.67
CA ASP A 126 -21.77 -17.15 -45.36
C ASP A 126 -23.02 -18.06 -45.50
N SER A 127 -24.20 -17.59 -45.06
CA SER A 127 -25.51 -18.28 -45.11
C SER A 127 -26.50 -17.58 -46.02
#